data_AF-A0AAD8V224-F1
#
_entry.id   AF-A0AAD8V224-F1
#
_cell.length_a   1.000
_cell.length_b   1.000
_cell.length_c   1.000
_cell.angle_alpha   90.00
_cell.angle_beta   90.00
_cell.angle_gamma   90.00
#
_symmetry.space_group_name_H-M   'P 1'
#
loop_
_entity.id
_entity.type
_entity.pdbx_description
1 polymer ?
#
loop_
_entity_poly.entity_id
_entity_poly.type
_entity_poly.pdbx_seq_one_letter_code
_entity_poly.pdbx_strand_id
1 'polypeptide(L)'
;MLFDFESCPGYVWCKVHEEWYKLGQKFNRHKRRHARLDQCKRCGMRLPSPKERNEHYWRHHKQWAKEKKFPDPRRRCMVCRKKMSKASFIKRHLRRSHLCNMVLGDLPTESQTGMLSDSEKE
;
A
#
# COMPACT_ATOMS: atom_id res chain seq x y z
N MET A 1 36.15 5.16 -29.10
CA MET A 1 36.07 4.24 -27.95
C MET A 1 34.79 4.54 -27.21
N LEU A 2 33.74 3.74 -27.42
CA LEU A 2 32.50 3.83 -26.64
C LEU A 2 32.72 2.99 -25.38
N PHE A 3 32.71 3.61 -24.21
CA PHE A 3 32.75 2.88 -22.93
C PHE A 3 31.35 2.31 -22.68
N ASP A 4 31.20 1.00 -22.84
CA ASP A 4 29.97 0.27 -22.52
C ASP A 4 29.65 0.40 -21.02
N PHE A 5 28.69 1.28 -20.72
CA PHE A 5 28.26 1.65 -19.38
C PHE A 5 27.25 0.65 -18.80
N GLU A 6 27.45 -0.67 -18.92
CA GLU A 6 26.29 -1.58 -18.74
C GLU A 6 26.49 -2.81 -17.86
N SER A 7 27.55 -2.93 -17.06
CA SER A 7 27.60 -4.00 -16.05
C SER A 7 28.56 -3.72 -14.89
N CYS A 8 28.03 -3.49 -13.67
CA CYS A 8 28.82 -3.58 -12.45
C CYS A 8 29.02 -5.06 -12.08
N PRO A 9 30.27 -5.59 -12.07
CA PRO A 9 30.52 -6.99 -11.75
C PRO A 9 29.99 -7.31 -10.34
N GLY A 10 29.12 -8.33 -10.23
CA GLY A 10 28.52 -8.72 -8.96
C GLY A 10 27.31 -7.88 -8.52
N TYR A 11 26.71 -7.08 -9.39
CA TYR A 11 25.46 -6.35 -9.14
C TYR A 11 24.44 -6.60 -10.26
N VAL A 12 23.15 -6.59 -9.92
CA VAL A 12 22.03 -6.65 -10.88
C VAL A 12 21.09 -5.49 -10.65
N TRP A 13 20.69 -4.85 -11.76
CA TRP A 13 19.69 -3.80 -11.76
C TRP A 13 18.27 -4.37 -11.63
N CYS A 14 17.51 -3.83 -10.68
CA CYS A 14 16.10 -4.18 -10.52
C CYS A 14 15.21 -3.15 -11.24
N LYS A 15 14.64 -3.53 -12.40
CA LYS A 15 13.70 -2.68 -13.17
C LYS A 15 12.44 -2.22 -12.44
N VAL A 16 12.08 -2.86 -11.31
CA VAL A 16 10.87 -2.53 -10.53
C VAL A 16 11.12 -1.44 -9.48
N HIS A 17 12.36 -1.34 -8.97
CA HIS A 17 12.74 -0.37 -7.95
C HIS A 17 13.80 0.61 -8.46
N GLU A 18 14.20 0.47 -9.73
CA GLU A 18 15.20 1.30 -10.40
C GLU A 18 16.46 1.48 -9.54
N GLU A 19 16.97 0.37 -8.99
CA GLU A 19 18.10 0.35 -8.07
C GLU A 19 19.01 -0.87 -8.31
N TRP A 20 20.32 -0.70 -8.05
CA TRP A 20 21.33 -1.74 -8.13
C TRP A 20 21.38 -2.60 -6.86
N TYR A 21 21.36 -3.92 -7.03
CA TYR A 21 21.46 -4.87 -5.93
C TYR A 21 22.69 -5.76 -6.07
N LYS A 22 23.42 -5.98 -4.96
CA LYS A 22 24.55 -6.92 -4.95
C LYS A 22 24.06 -8.37 -5.12
N LEU A 23 24.67 -9.08 -6.07
CA LEU A 23 24.38 -10.49 -6.37
C LEU A 23 24.62 -11.36 -5.12
N GLY A 24 23.74 -12.34 -4.89
CA GLY A 24 23.86 -13.29 -3.78
C GLY A 24 22.53 -13.51 -3.04
N GLN A 25 22.59 -14.04 -1.82
CA GLN A 25 21.38 -14.37 -1.03
C GLN A 25 20.41 -13.19 -0.86
N LYS A 26 20.93 -11.96 -0.70
CA LYS A 26 20.12 -10.75 -0.57
C LYS A 26 19.34 -10.45 -1.86
N PHE A 27 19.97 -10.59 -3.03
CA PHE A 27 19.29 -10.45 -4.32
C PHE A 27 18.29 -11.58 -4.56
N ASN A 28 18.60 -12.83 -4.20
CA ASN A 28 17.65 -13.94 -4.33
C ASN A 28 16.43 -13.75 -3.43
N ARG A 29 16.60 -13.19 -2.21
CA ARG A 29 15.48 -12.80 -1.35
C ARG A 29 14.65 -11.66 -1.97
N HIS A 30 15.32 -10.67 -2.58
CA HIS A 30 14.67 -9.59 -3.32
C HIS A 30 13.91 -10.11 -4.55
N LYS A 31 14.49 -11.02 -5.34
CA LYS A 31 13.85 -11.67 -6.50
C LYS A 31 12.64 -12.51 -6.09
N ARG A 32 12.68 -13.18 -4.94
CA ARG A 32 11.50 -13.85 -4.37
C ARG A 32 10.39 -12.86 -4.00
N ARG A 33 10.72 -11.61 -3.66
CA ARG A 33 9.73 -10.56 -3.46
C ARG A 33 9.05 -10.18 -4.78
N HIS A 34 9.80 -10.15 -5.90
CA HIS A 34 9.24 -9.96 -7.26
C HIS A 34 8.25 -11.06 -7.65
N ALA A 35 8.59 -12.32 -7.36
CA ALA A 35 7.71 -13.46 -7.65
C ALA A 35 6.42 -13.45 -6.82
N ARG A 36 6.39 -12.70 -5.72
CA ARG A 36 5.23 -12.55 -4.84
C ARG A 36 4.50 -11.21 -5.03
N LEU A 37 4.95 -10.38 -5.99
CA LEU A 37 4.27 -9.12 -6.24
C LEU A 37 2.89 -9.41 -6.81
N ASP A 38 1.91 -8.80 -6.19
CA ASP A 38 0.56 -8.91 -6.63
C ASP A 38 0.30 -7.91 -7.76
N GLN A 39 -0.18 -8.39 -8.89
CA GLN A 39 -0.36 -7.59 -10.09
C GLN A 39 -1.74 -6.96 -10.13
N CYS A 40 -1.78 -5.66 -10.43
CA CYS A 40 -3.00 -4.98 -10.80
C CYS A 40 -3.57 -5.61 -12.08
N LYS A 41 -4.74 -6.24 -12.00
CA LYS A 41 -5.39 -6.87 -13.16
C LYS A 41 -5.92 -5.87 -14.20
N ARG A 42 -5.90 -4.56 -13.89
CA ARG A 42 -6.37 -3.50 -14.80
C ARG A 42 -5.24 -2.82 -15.58
N CYS A 43 -4.14 -2.46 -14.92
CA CYS A 43 -3.01 -1.76 -15.56
C CYS A 43 -1.69 -2.54 -15.55
N GLY A 44 -1.65 -3.74 -14.98
CA GLY A 44 -0.45 -4.58 -14.95
C GLY A 44 0.61 -4.15 -13.94
N MET A 45 0.40 -3.05 -13.19
CA MET A 45 1.33 -2.58 -12.16
C MET A 45 1.55 -3.65 -11.08
N ARG A 46 2.81 -3.93 -10.74
CA ARG A 46 3.19 -4.91 -9.73
C ARG A 46 3.34 -4.25 -8.38
N LEU A 47 2.66 -4.78 -7.36
CA LEU A 47 2.61 -4.20 -6.03
C LEU A 47 3.13 -5.18 -4.96
N PRO A 48 3.71 -4.68 -3.86
CA PRO A 48 4.42 -5.53 -2.90
C PRO A 48 3.51 -6.47 -2.12
N SER A 49 2.22 -6.15 -2.05
CA SER A 49 1.22 -6.91 -1.31
C SER A 49 -0.18 -6.78 -1.91
N PRO A 50 -1.07 -7.76 -1.68
CA PRO A 50 -2.49 -7.66 -2.06
C PRO A 50 -3.20 -6.45 -1.43
N LYS A 51 -2.76 -6.03 -0.24
CA LYS A 51 -3.27 -4.83 0.44
C LYS A 51 -2.94 -3.56 -0.34
N GLU A 52 -1.67 -3.41 -0.75
CA GLU A 52 -1.24 -2.28 -1.57
C GLU A 52 -1.87 -2.32 -2.96
N ARG A 53 -2.15 -3.51 -3.50
CA ARG A 53 -2.95 -3.69 -4.71
C ARG A 53 -4.37 -3.16 -4.57
N ASN A 54 -5.06 -3.48 -3.48
CA ASN A 54 -6.40 -2.94 -3.24
C ASN A 54 -6.35 -1.40 -3.04
N GLU A 55 -5.34 -0.87 -2.33
CA GLU A 55 -5.10 0.57 -2.24
C GLU A 55 -4.88 1.23 -3.62
N HIS A 56 -4.11 0.57 -4.49
CA HIS A 56 -3.90 1.02 -5.85
C HIS A 56 -5.21 1.03 -6.67
N TYR A 57 -6.06 0.00 -6.55
CA TYR A 57 -7.36 -0.03 -7.22
C TYR A 57 -8.21 1.18 -6.83
N TRP A 58 -8.30 1.50 -5.54
CA TRP A 58 -9.11 2.61 -5.07
C TRP A 58 -8.53 4.01 -5.36
N ARG A 59 -7.23 4.11 -5.68
CA ARG A 59 -6.57 5.37 -6.06
C ARG A 59 -6.59 5.62 -7.55
N HIS A 60 -6.25 4.61 -8.36
CA HIS A 60 -6.05 4.76 -9.81
C HIS A 60 -7.19 4.15 -10.65
N HIS A 61 -7.96 3.24 -10.08
CA HIS A 61 -9.02 2.51 -10.78
C HIS A 61 -10.33 2.50 -9.98
N LYS A 62 -10.69 3.65 -9.38
CA LYS A 62 -11.80 3.75 -8.41
C LYS A 62 -13.11 3.16 -8.93
N GLN A 63 -13.47 3.42 -10.19
CA GLN A 63 -14.71 2.91 -10.79
C GLN A 63 -14.67 1.39 -10.97
N TRP A 64 -13.56 0.87 -11.50
CA TRP A 64 -13.33 -0.56 -11.62
C TRP A 64 -13.29 -1.27 -10.25
N ALA A 65 -12.77 -0.60 -9.22
CA ALA A 65 -12.75 -1.12 -7.86
C ALA A 65 -14.15 -1.32 -7.29
N LYS A 66 -15.06 -0.38 -7.57
CA LYS A 66 -16.48 -0.47 -7.20
C LYS A 66 -17.19 -1.58 -7.97
N GLU A 67 -17.02 -1.64 -9.28
CA GLU A 67 -17.63 -2.67 -10.15
C GLU A 67 -17.25 -4.08 -9.69
N LYS A 68 -16.00 -4.27 -9.29
CA LYS A 68 -15.49 -5.55 -8.78
C LYS A 68 -15.71 -5.76 -7.28
N LYS A 69 -16.34 -4.80 -6.58
CA LYS A 69 -16.64 -4.85 -5.14
C LYS A 69 -15.41 -5.15 -4.27
N PHE A 70 -14.25 -4.58 -4.62
CA PHE A 70 -13.07 -4.70 -3.77
C PHE A 70 -13.28 -3.92 -2.46
N PRO A 71 -12.83 -4.42 -1.30
CA PRO A 71 -12.99 -3.69 -0.04
C PRO A 71 -12.25 -2.35 -0.10
N ASP A 72 -12.91 -1.24 0.31
CA ASP A 72 -12.28 0.09 0.37
C ASP A 72 -11.23 0.11 1.51
N PRO A 73 -9.95 0.32 1.18
CA PRO A 73 -8.90 0.39 2.19
C PRO A 73 -8.91 1.71 2.97
N ARG A 74 -9.71 2.70 2.53
CA ARG A 74 -9.93 3.94 3.27
C ARG A 74 -10.70 3.65 4.54
N ARG A 75 -10.24 4.27 5.61
CA ARG A 75 -10.71 4.02 6.96
C ARG A 75 -11.18 5.33 7.55
N ARG A 76 -12.25 5.32 8.34
CA ARG A 76 -12.76 6.51 9.03
C ARG A 76 -12.52 6.39 10.52
N CYS A 77 -12.05 7.46 11.18
CA CYS A 77 -12.05 7.50 12.65
C CYS A 77 -13.50 7.47 13.16
N MET A 78 -13.83 6.59 14.10
CA MET A 78 -15.22 6.48 14.59
C MET A 78 -15.68 7.68 15.43
N VAL A 79 -14.73 8.40 16.04
CA VAL A 79 -15.02 9.57 16.90
C VAL A 79 -15.24 10.83 16.07
N CYS A 80 -14.22 11.26 15.33
CA CYS A 80 -14.27 12.52 14.59
C CYS A 80 -14.73 12.36 13.13
N ARG A 81 -15.09 11.15 12.71
CA ARG A 81 -15.50 10.80 11.34
C ARG A 81 -14.51 11.21 10.23
N LYS A 82 -13.26 11.52 10.57
CA LYS A 82 -12.24 11.92 9.61
C LYS A 82 -11.86 10.75 8.71
N LYS A 83 -11.99 10.96 7.39
CA LYS A 83 -11.61 9.99 6.36
C LYS A 83 -10.09 9.94 6.23
N MET A 84 -9.52 8.75 6.30
CA MET A 84 -8.09 8.51 6.14
C MET A 84 -7.85 7.52 5.02
N SER A 85 -6.79 7.75 4.26
CA SER A 85 -6.46 6.94 3.09
C SER A 85 -5.71 5.65 3.40
N LYS A 86 -5.28 5.44 4.65
CA LYS A 86 -4.56 4.25 5.13
C LYS A 86 -4.86 3.96 6.59
N ALA A 87 -4.87 2.68 6.96
CA ALA A 87 -5.00 2.28 8.36
C ALA A 87 -3.86 2.82 9.23
N SER A 88 -2.62 2.90 8.73
CA SER A 88 -1.50 3.48 9.51
C SER A 88 -1.70 4.95 9.90
N PHE A 89 -2.55 5.68 9.17
CA PHE A 89 -2.87 7.05 9.51
C PHE A 89 -3.78 7.19 10.73
N ILE A 90 -4.52 6.15 11.15
CA ILE A 90 -5.28 6.21 12.41
C ILE A 90 -4.35 6.36 13.60
N LYS A 91 -3.26 5.59 13.66
CA LYS A 91 -2.27 5.69 14.75
C LYS A 91 -1.66 7.08 14.83
N ARG A 92 -1.39 7.70 13.67
CA ARG A 92 -0.89 9.08 13.61
C ARG A 92 -1.98 10.09 13.99
N HIS A 93 -3.23 9.84 13.60
CA HIS A 93 -4.37 10.69 13.93
C HIS A 93 -4.65 10.68 15.44
N LEU A 94 -4.67 9.51 16.08
CA LEU A 94 -4.88 9.36 17.52
C LEU A 94 -3.78 10.07 18.30
N ARG A 95 -2.50 9.90 17.93
CA ARG A 95 -1.39 10.67 18.54
C ARG A 95 -1.56 12.19 18.48
N ARG A 96 -2.24 12.72 17.46
CA ARG A 96 -2.43 14.16 17.25
C ARG A 96 -3.76 14.68 17.78
N SER A 97 -4.76 13.81 17.98
CA SER A 97 -6.11 14.19 18.40
C SER A 97 -6.39 13.56 19.75
N HIS A 98 -6.18 14.34 20.81
CA HIS A 98 -6.35 13.89 22.19
C HIS A 98 -7.74 13.30 22.46
N LEU A 99 -8.79 13.95 21.95
CA LEU A 99 -10.18 13.49 22.06
C LEU A 99 -10.40 12.12 21.42
N CYS A 100 -9.84 11.89 20.23
CA CYS A 100 -9.97 10.59 19.57
C CYS A 100 -9.11 9.52 20.27
N ASN A 101 -7.96 9.90 20.81
CA ASN A 101 -7.06 9.00 21.53
C ASN A 101 -7.66 8.50 22.85
N MET A 102 -8.35 9.35 23.60
CA MET A 102 -9.00 8.94 24.85
C MET A 102 -10.07 7.87 24.64
N VAL A 103 -10.76 7.91 23.50
CA VAL A 103 -11.87 7.00 23.21
C VAL A 103 -11.40 5.73 22.50
N LEU A 104 -10.36 5.82 21.66
CA LEU A 104 -9.95 4.73 20.77
C LEU A 104 -8.52 4.22 21.01
N GLY A 105 -7.71 4.88 21.84
CA GLY A 105 -6.27 4.64 21.97
C GLY A 105 -5.90 3.21 22.32
N ASP A 106 -6.69 2.56 23.18
CA ASP A 106 -6.47 1.20 23.66
C ASP A 106 -7.15 0.12 22.81
N LEU A 107 -7.96 0.52 21.81
CA LEU A 107 -8.65 -0.43 20.95
C LEU A 107 -7.75 -0.94 19.81
N PRO A 108 -7.91 -2.19 19.37
CA PRO A 108 -7.22 -2.68 18.19
C PRO A 108 -7.59 -1.85 16.95
N THR A 109 -6.64 -1.67 16.03
CA THR A 109 -6.78 -0.78 14.85
C THR A 109 -8.01 -1.02 13.99
N GLU A 110 -8.50 -2.26 13.98
CA GLU A 110 -9.74 -2.63 13.28
C GLU A 110 -10.98 -2.02 13.94
N SER A 111 -11.01 -1.98 15.27
CA SER A 111 -12.06 -1.34 16.07
C SER A 111 -11.88 0.18 16.19
N GLN A 112 -10.72 0.73 15.84
CA GLN A 112 -10.51 2.19 15.80
C GLN A 112 -11.09 2.84 14.54
N THR A 113 -11.51 2.01 13.57
CA THR A 113 -11.87 2.48 12.23
C THR A 113 -13.10 1.80 11.65
N GLY A 114 -14.04 2.59 11.16
CA GLY A 114 -15.12 2.07 10.30
C GLY A 114 -14.61 1.88 8.88
N MET A 115 -14.95 0.75 8.25
CA MET A 115 -14.89 0.64 6.78
C MET A 115 -15.94 1.59 6.20
N LEU A 116 -15.57 2.37 5.19
CA LEU A 116 -16.53 3.23 4.49
C LEU A 116 -17.45 2.34 3.66
N SER A 117 -18.72 2.23 4.06
CA SER A 117 -19.77 1.62 3.26
C SER A 117 -20.13 2.51 2.06
N ASP A 118 -20.63 1.88 1.00
CA ASP A 118 -20.93 2.56 -0.27
C ASP A 118 -21.99 3.66 -0.18
N SER A 119 -22.75 3.69 0.91
CA SER A 119 -23.90 4.56 1.16
C SER A 119 -23.59 5.96 1.69
N GLU A 120 -22.33 6.29 2.01
CA GLU A 120 -21.97 7.63 2.52
C GLU A 120 -21.16 8.46 1.49
N LYS A 121 -21.66 8.50 0.25
CA LYS A 121 -21.19 9.40 -0.81
C LYS A 121 -22.17 10.55 -1.01
N GLU A 122 -22.12 11.51 -0.10
CA GLU A 122 -22.49 12.90 -0.38
C GLU A 122 -21.22 13.75 -0.31
#